data_AF-F4RQH3-F1
#
_entry.id   AF-F4RQH3-F1
#
_cell.length_a   1.000
_cell.length_b   1.000
_cell.length_c   1.000
_cell.angle_alpha   90.00
_cell.angle_beta   90.00
_cell.angle_gamma   90.00
#
_symmetry.space_group_name_H-M   'P 1'
#
loop_
_entity.id
_entity.type
_entity.pdbx_description
1 polymer ?
#
loop_
_entity_poly.entity_id
_entity_poly.type
_entity_poly.pdbx_seq_one_letter_code
_entity_poly.pdbx_strand_id
1 'polypeptide(L)'
;WRPIGLTYNKDEIYLDLIETLFITVDDDSKILKSNLVGKINVDSKLSGMPEVLLSFKDFNCRQIGFHPSIKYGKWKKDSIISFIPPNQSFTLLNY
;
A
#
# COMPACT_ATOMS: atom_id res chain seq x y z
N TRP A 1 -10.44 11.49 7.18
CA TRP A 1 -10.38 10.04 7.39
C TRP A 1 -9.74 9.63 8.73
N ARG A 2 -9.24 10.56 9.57
CA ARG A 2 -8.61 10.25 10.86
C ARG A 2 -9.15 11.20 11.95
N PRO A 3 -9.67 10.69 13.09
CA PRO A 3 -10.17 11.54 14.17
C PRO A 3 -9.04 12.16 15.00
N ILE A 4 -9.30 13.33 15.57
CA ILE A 4 -8.39 14.05 16.47
C ILE A 4 -8.38 13.36 17.85
N GLY A 5 -7.25 13.40 18.55
CA GLY A 5 -7.15 12.93 19.93
C GLY A 5 -6.99 11.41 20.09
N LEU A 6 -6.70 10.68 19.01
CA LEU A 6 -6.34 9.26 19.11
C LEU A 6 -5.10 9.07 19.98
N THR A 7 -5.21 8.18 20.96
CA THR A 7 -4.10 7.78 21.85
C THR A 7 -4.10 6.26 21.98
N TYR A 8 -2.91 5.68 21.96
CA TYR A 8 -2.67 4.26 22.18
C TYR A 8 -1.57 4.08 23.21
N ASN A 9 -1.66 3.00 24.00
CA ASN A 9 -0.60 2.65 24.96
C ASN A 9 0.73 2.33 24.27
N LYS A 10 0.66 1.90 23.00
CA LYS A 10 1.81 1.62 22.15
C LYS A 10 1.43 1.96 20.72
N ASP A 11 2.28 2.77 20.08
CA ASP A 11 2.11 3.12 18.68
C ASP A 11 2.63 1.99 17.79
N GLU A 12 1.75 1.40 17.00
CA GLU A 12 2.07 0.29 16.12
C GLU A 12 1.43 0.51 14.74
N ILE A 13 2.14 0.08 13.70
CA ILE A 13 1.63 0.03 12.33
C ILE A 13 2.13 -1.26 11.68
N TYR A 14 1.22 -2.00 11.07
CA TYR A 14 1.48 -3.24 10.36
C TYR A 14 1.12 -3.05 8.90
N LEU A 15 1.94 -3.59 8.01
CA LEU A 15 1.73 -3.53 6.57
C LEU A 15 1.82 -4.93 5.99
N ASP A 16 0.77 -5.34 5.30
CA ASP A 16 0.70 -6.62 4.60
C ASP A 16 0.79 -6.36 3.10
N LEU A 17 1.89 -6.82 2.48
CA LEU A 17 2.07 -6.86 1.04
C LEU A 17 1.50 -8.18 0.51
N ILE A 18 0.39 -8.09 -0.22
CA ILE A 18 -0.35 -9.27 -0.69
C ILE A 18 -0.36 -9.25 -2.22
N GLU A 19 0.30 -10.24 -2.81
CA GLU A 19 0.40 -10.38 -4.27
C GLU A 19 -0.18 -11.72 -4.72
N THR A 20 -0.96 -11.67 -5.79
CA THR A 20 -1.52 -12.85 -6.46
C THR A 20 -1.03 -12.88 -7.90
N LEU A 21 -0.29 -13.93 -8.24
CA LEU A 21 0.22 -14.15 -9.59
C LEU A 21 -0.69 -15.12 -10.35
N PHE A 22 -1.30 -14.64 -11.43
CA PHE A 22 -2.08 -15.44 -12.36
C PHE A 22 -1.21 -15.84 -13.54
N ILE A 23 -0.99 -17.14 -13.72
CA ILE A 23 -0.19 -17.68 -14.82
C ILE A 23 -1.06 -18.62 -15.65
N THR A 24 -0.98 -18.51 -16.97
CA THR A 24 -1.48 -19.50 -17.92
C THR A 24 -0.30 -20.13 -18.62
N VAL A 25 -0.22 -21.46 -18.58
CA VAL A 25 0.83 -22.25 -19.24
C VAL A 25 0.21 -23.15 -20.31
N ASP A 26 0.98 -23.47 -21.34
CA ASP A 26 0.63 -24.54 -22.29
C ASP A 26 1.09 -25.91 -21.78
N ASP A 27 0.79 -26.94 -22.56
CA ASP A 27 1.13 -28.34 -22.26
C ASP A 27 2.66 -28.58 -22.25
N ASP A 28 3.44 -27.71 -22.89
CA ASP A 28 4.91 -27.72 -22.90
C ASP A 28 5.50 -26.88 -21.74
N SER A 29 4.67 -26.49 -20.76
CA SER A 29 5.06 -25.67 -19.60
C SER A 29 5.59 -24.28 -19.95
N LYS A 30 5.30 -23.77 -21.14
CA LYS A 30 5.65 -22.40 -21.53
C LYS A 30 4.58 -21.43 -21.04
N ILE A 31 5.03 -20.30 -20.49
CA ILE A 31 4.15 -19.23 -20.01
C ILE A 31 3.51 -18.53 -21.21
N LEU A 32 2.18 -18.63 -21.31
CA LEU A 32 1.37 -17.93 -22.31
C LEU A 32 0.97 -16.54 -21.81
N LYS A 33 0.63 -16.42 -20.52
CA LYS A 33 0.21 -15.17 -19.89
C LYS A 33 0.62 -15.16 -18.42
N SER A 34 1.08 -14.00 -17.95
CA SER A 34 1.32 -13.72 -16.53
C SER A 34 0.70 -12.38 -16.16
N ASN A 35 -0.06 -12.34 -15.07
CA ASN A 35 -0.61 -11.10 -14.52
C ASN A 35 -0.43 -11.10 -13.00
N LEU A 36 0.16 -10.04 -12.46
CA LEU A 36 0.34 -9.84 -11.03
C LEU A 36 -0.71 -8.83 -10.55
N VAL A 37 -1.46 -9.18 -9.51
CA VAL A 37 -2.36 -8.26 -8.82
C VAL A 37 -1.88 -8.12 -7.39
N GLY A 38 -1.53 -6.90 -7.00
CA GLY A 38 -0.98 -6.57 -5.69
C GLY A 38 -1.87 -5.64 -4.90
N LYS A 39 -1.81 -5.74 -3.58
CA LYS A 39 -2.37 -4.75 -2.66
C LYS A 39 -1.54 -4.64 -1.41
N ILE A 40 -1.58 -3.45 -0.80
CA ILE A 40 -0.99 -3.20 0.51
C ILE A 40 -2.12 -2.89 1.47
N ASN A 41 -2.31 -3.78 2.43
CA ASN A 41 -3.19 -3.55 3.56
C ASN A 41 -2.37 -2.99 4.73
N VAL A 42 -2.98 -2.10 5.50
CA VAL A 42 -2.35 -1.46 6.65
C VAL A 42 -3.28 -1.60 7.84
N ASP A 43 -2.76 -2.03 8.99
CA ASP A 43 -3.42 -1.87 10.30
C ASP A 43 -2.65 -0.83 11.11
N SER A 44 -3.27 0.33 11.36
CA SER A 44 -2.63 1.46 12.01
C SER A 44 -3.25 1.76 13.37
N LYS A 45 -2.43 1.63 14.42
CA LYS A 45 -2.72 2.05 15.80
C LYS A 45 -1.67 3.06 16.26
N LEU A 46 -1.67 4.22 15.60
CA LEU A 46 -0.78 5.33 15.94
C LEU A 46 -1.54 6.41 16.68
N SER A 47 -0.89 7.13 17.58
CA SER A 47 -1.46 8.27 18.32
C SER A 47 -1.36 9.57 17.51
N GLY A 48 -2.25 10.54 17.78
CA GLY A 48 -2.24 11.86 17.15
C GLY A 48 -2.47 11.84 15.64
N MET A 49 -1.76 12.72 14.92
CA MET A 49 -1.86 12.92 13.46
C MET A 49 -0.50 12.67 12.77
N PRO A 50 0.02 11.44 12.77
CA PRO A 50 1.33 11.13 12.23
C PRO A 50 1.31 11.14 10.70
N GLU A 51 2.36 11.69 10.09
CA GLU A 51 2.64 11.50 8.66
C GLU A 51 3.61 10.33 8.50
N VAL A 52 3.19 9.30 7.78
CA VAL A 52 3.98 8.11 7.45
C VAL A 52 4.55 8.28 6.05
N LEU A 53 5.85 7.99 5.93
CA LEU A 53 6.58 7.93 4.67
C LEU A 53 6.91 6.47 4.38
N LEU A 54 6.38 5.96 3.28
CA LEU A 54 6.66 4.62 2.77
C LEU A 54 7.35 4.73 1.40
N SER A 55 8.47 4.05 1.26
CA SER A 55 9.23 3.99 0.02
C SER A 55 9.54 2.54 -0.30
N PHE A 56 9.37 2.16 -1.57
CA PHE A 56 9.73 0.85 -2.05
C PHE A 56 11.02 0.93 -2.86
N LYS A 57 11.85 -0.11 -2.74
CA LYS A 57 12.94 -0.32 -3.68
C LYS A 57 12.36 -0.98 -4.94
N ASP A 58 12.71 -0.44 -6.11
CA ASP A 58 12.38 -1.03 -7.42
C ASP A 58 10.88 -1.26 -7.69
N PHE A 59 10.01 -0.37 -7.19
CA PHE A 59 8.56 -0.48 -7.40
C PHE A 59 8.15 0.03 -8.80
N ASN A 60 7.87 -0.92 -9.70
CA ASN A 60 7.50 -0.63 -11.08
C ASN A 60 6.12 -1.22 -11.41
N CYS A 61 5.08 -0.48 -11.06
CA CYS A 61 3.69 -0.84 -11.34
C CYS A 61 3.05 0.17 -12.29
N ARG A 62 2.37 -0.31 -13.33
CA ARG A 62 1.83 0.53 -14.41
C ARG A 62 0.53 1.22 -14.02
N GLN A 63 -0.29 0.58 -13.20
CA GLN A 63 -1.55 1.11 -12.71
C GLN A 63 -1.55 0.95 -11.21
N ILE A 64 -1.80 2.04 -10.49
CA ILE A 64 -1.85 2.03 -9.04
C ILE A 64 -3.12 2.76 -8.62
N GLY A 65 -3.98 2.08 -7.88
CA GLY A 65 -5.10 2.70 -7.18
C GLY A 65 -4.66 3.12 -5.78
N PHE A 66 -4.64 4.42 -5.52
CA PHE A 66 -4.24 4.96 -4.22
C PHE A 66 -5.44 5.17 -3.29
N HIS A 67 -5.24 4.91 -2.00
CA HIS A 67 -6.15 5.38 -0.97
C HIS A 67 -6.16 6.92 -0.91
N PRO A 68 -7.31 7.59 -0.67
CA PRO A 68 -7.41 9.05 -0.63
C PRO A 68 -6.51 9.76 0.39
N SER A 69 -5.95 9.02 1.36
CA SER A 69 -5.04 9.58 2.35
C SER A 69 -3.64 9.91 1.82
N ILE A 70 -3.30 9.46 0.60
CA ILE A 70 -1.98 9.58 0.01
C ILE A 70 -1.81 10.95 -0.68
N LYS A 71 -0.70 11.63 -0.39
CA LYS A 71 -0.29 12.86 -1.07
C LYS A 71 0.31 12.53 -2.45
N TYR A 72 -0.53 12.44 -3.47
CA TYR A 72 -0.13 12.06 -4.83
C TYR A 72 1.04 12.89 -5.41
N GLY A 73 1.12 14.18 -5.09
CA GLY A 73 2.21 15.04 -5.58
C GLY A 73 3.61 14.58 -5.14
N LYS A 74 3.73 14.02 -3.94
CA LYS A 74 5.01 13.51 -3.40
C LYS A 74 5.39 12.16 -4.00
N TRP A 75 4.39 11.30 -4.27
CA TRP A 75 4.59 10.07 -5.05
C TRP A 75 5.11 10.38 -6.45
N LYS A 76 4.46 11.31 -7.16
CA LYS A 76 4.82 11.65 -8.55
C LYS A 76 6.23 12.25 -8.68
N LYS A 77 6.69 12.97 -7.66
CA LYS A 77 7.99 13.66 -7.67
C LYS A 77 9.13 12.78 -7.17
N ASP A 78 8.92 12.13 -6.03
CA ASP A 78 9.99 11.50 -5.26
C ASP A 78 9.85 9.97 -5.17
N SER A 79 8.78 9.39 -5.75
CA SER A 79 8.40 7.98 -5.57
C SER A 79 8.22 7.57 -4.11
N ILE A 80 7.83 8.53 -3.26
CA ILE A 80 7.55 8.34 -1.83
C ILE A 80 6.05 8.42 -1.58
N ILE A 81 5.51 7.40 -0.94
CA ILE A 81 4.12 7.35 -0.50
C ILE A 81 4.03 8.04 0.86
N SER A 82 3.48 9.26 0.85
CA SER A 82 3.31 10.11 2.04
C SER A 82 1.84 10.13 2.41
N PHE A 83 1.47 9.71 3.61
CA PHE A 83 0.07 9.67 4.03
C PHE A 83 -0.10 9.82 5.54
N ILE A 84 -1.26 10.31 5.95
CA ILE A 84 -1.72 10.20 7.33
C ILE A 84 -2.63 8.97 7.38
N PRO A 85 -2.34 7.89 8.12
CA PRO A 85 -3.14 6.67 8.06
C PRO A 85 -4.54 6.87 8.67
N PRO A 86 -5.62 6.34 8.05
CA PRO A 86 -6.84 6.01 8.76
C PRO A 86 -6.57 5.21 10.04
N ASN A 87 -7.52 5.23 10.95
CA ASN A 87 -7.43 4.42 12.16
C ASN A 87 -7.81 2.96 11.82
N GLN A 88 -7.12 1.99 12.41
CA GLN A 88 -7.35 0.55 12.19
C GLN A 88 -7.02 0.11 10.76
N SER A 89 -7.69 -0.94 10.27
CA SER A 89 -7.38 -1.61 9.02
C SER A 89 -7.95 -0.89 7.78
N PHE A 90 -7.13 -0.70 6.75
CA PHE A 90 -7.54 -0.17 5.44
C PHE A 90 -6.60 -0.66 4.32
N THR A 91 -7.05 -0.59 3.08
CA THR A 91 -6.18 -0.81 1.90
C THR A 91 -5.52 0.50 1.51
N LEU A 92 -4.19 0.57 1.59
CA LEU A 92 -3.40 1.75 1.25
C LEU A 92 -3.29 1.94 -0.26
N LEU A 93 -3.02 0.86 -1.00
CA LEU A 93 -2.99 0.89 -2.45
C LEU A 93 -3.23 -0.50 -3.05
N ASN A 94 -3.61 -0.51 -4.32
CA ASN A 94 -3.67 -1.68 -5.20
C ASN A 94 -2.88 -1.41 -6.47
N TYR A 95 -2.34 -2.46 -7.09
CA TYR A 95 -1.57 -2.38 -8.33
C TYR A 95 -1.63 -3.67 -9.15
#